data_AF-A0A1I2FQY7-F1
#
_entry.id   AF-A0A1I2FQY7-F1
#
_cell.length_a   1.000
_cell.length_b   1.000
_cell.length_c   1.000
_cell.angle_alpha   90.00
_cell.angle_beta   90.00
_cell.angle_gamma   90.00
#
_symmetry.space_group_name_H-M   'P 1'
#
loop_
_entity.id
_entity.type
_entity.pdbx_description
1 polymer ?
#
loop_
_entity_poly.entity_id
_entity_poly.type
_entity_poly.pdbx_seq_one_letter_code
_entity_poly.pdbx_strand_id
1 'polypeptide(L)'
;MNVPELIKSIGSFITVISVVVGIVISVMNFRIAKEKEAESRKIEAAKPFLELRQKLYLDALNNASILASKDLHTEEEVAKAKKRFSELYWGELSLIEESEIEGMMMAVARAENLTDDPTPTQIATYNLAHTMRESLTKSWQVDTAKVGKINP
;
A
#
# COMPACT_ATOMS: atom_id res chain seq x y z
N MET A 1 62.46 32.54 2.67
CA MET A 1 61.03 32.77 2.93
C MET A 1 60.90 33.30 4.35
N ASN A 2 60.35 34.50 4.53
CA ASN A 2 60.25 35.09 5.86
C ASN A 2 59.07 34.48 6.63
N VAL A 3 59.21 34.30 7.95
CA VAL A 3 58.20 33.69 8.84
C VAL A 3 56.77 34.24 8.61
N PRO A 4 56.56 35.55 8.36
CA PRO A 4 55.23 36.09 8.07
C PRO A 4 54.59 35.60 6.75
N GLU A 5 55.39 35.34 5.71
CA GLU A 5 54.90 34.84 4.42
C GLU A 5 54.48 33.37 4.51
N LEU A 6 55.22 32.57 5.29
CA LEU A 6 54.90 31.17 5.55
C LEU A 6 53.56 31.05 6.31
N ILE A 7 53.35 31.87 7.35
CA ILE A 7 52.10 31.89 8.13
C ILE A 7 50.90 32.26 7.24
N LYS A 8 51.05 33.26 6.37
CA LYS A 8 50.01 33.66 5.43
C LYS A 8 49.68 32.55 4.42
N SER A 9 50.70 31.88 3.89
CA SER A 9 50.52 30.77 2.94
C SER A 9 49.82 29.57 3.58
N ILE A 10 50.20 29.20 4.81
CA ILE A 10 49.55 28.10 5.55
C ILE A 10 48.08 28.46 5.84
N GLY A 11 47.80 29.69 6.26
CA GLY A 11 46.43 30.17 6.51
C GLY A 11 45.55 30.08 5.27
N SER A 12 46.02 30.56 4.11
CA SER A 12 45.27 30.48 2.86
C SER A 12 45.02 29.03 2.42
N PHE A 13 45.99 28.13 2.62
CA PHE A 13 45.84 26.72 2.28
C PHE A 13 44.78 26.03 3.15
N ILE A 14 44.76 26.30 4.46
CA ILE A 14 43.75 25.80 5.39
C ILE A 14 42.35 26.30 5.00
N THR A 15 42.22 27.58 4.62
CA THR A 15 40.93 28.14 4.18
C THR A 15 40.40 27.43 2.94
N VAL A 16 41.25 27.22 1.91
CA VAL A 16 40.85 26.54 0.69
C VAL A 16 40.41 25.10 0.97
N ILE A 17 41.17 24.35 1.78
CA ILE A 17 40.79 22.98 2.17
C ILE A 17 39.45 22.98 2.91
N SER A 18 39.24 23.91 3.84
CA SER A 18 38.00 23.99 4.63
C SER A 18 36.77 24.24 3.75
N VAL A 19 36.89 25.11 2.74
CA VAL A 19 35.81 25.38 1.77
C VAL A 19 35.52 24.13 0.95
N VAL A 20 36.54 23.43 0.45
CA VAL A 20 36.37 22.21 -0.35
C VAL A 20 35.71 21.09 0.48
N VAL A 21 36.17 20.88 1.72
CA VAL A 21 35.56 19.92 2.65
C VAL A 21 34.09 20.26 2.92
N GLY A 22 33.78 21.54 3.14
CA GLY A 22 32.41 22.01 3.31
C GLY A 22 31.51 21.71 2.11
N ILE A 23 32.00 21.94 0.89
CA ILE A 23 31.27 21.63 -0.35
C ILE A 23 31.02 20.13 -0.48
N VAL A 24 32.03 19.29 -0.21
CA VAL A 24 31.90 17.82 -0.30
C VAL A 24 30.86 17.31 0.70
N ILE A 25 30.94 17.74 1.96
CA ILE A 25 29.96 17.37 3.00
C ILE A 25 28.56 17.85 2.60
N SER A 26 28.44 19.07 2.08
CA SER A 26 27.16 19.61 1.61
C SER A 26 26.55 18.76 0.49
N VAL A 27 27.35 18.38 -0.52
CA VAL A 27 26.89 17.51 -1.62
C VAL A 27 26.49 16.13 -1.12
N MET A 28 27.27 15.52 -0.21
CA MET A 28 26.93 14.22 0.38
C MET A 28 25.62 14.27 1.16
N ASN A 29 25.47 15.27 2.05
CA ASN A 29 24.25 15.44 2.84
C ASN A 29 23.03 15.71 1.97
N PHE A 30 23.17 16.50 0.90
CA PHE A 30 22.08 16.76 -0.04
C PHE A 30 21.62 15.49 -0.78
N ARG A 31 22.56 14.61 -1.15
CA ARG A 31 22.24 13.31 -1.78
C ARG A 31 21.48 12.39 -0.81
N ILE A 32 22.00 12.22 0.41
CA ILE A 32 21.36 11.41 1.46
C ILE A 32 19.95 11.93 1.79
N ALA A 33 19.80 13.25 1.92
CA ALA A 33 18.50 13.87 2.20
C ALA A 33 17.51 13.62 1.06
N LYS A 34 17.93 13.73 -0.20
CA LYS A 34 17.07 13.44 -1.37
C LYS A 34 16.64 11.99 -1.46
N GLU A 35 17.53 11.04 -1.15
CA GLU A 35 17.20 9.62 -1.13
C GLU A 35 16.16 9.32 -0.05
N LYS A 36 16.38 9.80 1.18
CA LYS A 36 15.44 9.64 2.29
C LYS A 36 14.09 10.30 2.02
N GLU A 37 14.08 11.47 1.39
CA GLU A 37 12.85 12.16 0.99
C GLU A 37 12.12 11.39 -0.13
N ALA A 38 12.85 10.80 -1.09
CA ALA A 38 12.25 9.97 -2.12
C ALA A 38 11.64 8.69 -1.55
N GLU A 39 12.30 8.04 -0.60
CA GLU A 39 11.79 6.88 0.12
C GLU A 39 10.54 7.23 0.95
N SER A 40 10.60 8.33 1.72
CA SER A 40 9.46 8.82 2.51
C SER A 40 8.26 9.16 1.62
N ARG A 41 8.47 9.79 0.46
CA ARG A 41 7.40 10.04 -0.53
C ARG A 41 6.76 8.75 -1.05
N LYS A 42 7.53 7.68 -1.26
CA LYS A 42 6.98 6.39 -1.69
C LYS A 42 6.10 5.77 -0.60
N ILE A 43 6.54 5.82 0.65
CA ILE A 43 5.77 5.31 1.80
C ILE A 43 4.46 6.10 1.96
N GLU A 44 4.55 7.43 1.95
CA GLU A 44 3.36 8.30 2.06
C GLU A 44 2.42 8.15 0.86
N ALA A 45 2.94 7.92 -0.35
CA ALA A 45 2.12 7.66 -1.54
C ALA A 45 1.38 6.31 -1.47
N ALA A 46 1.97 5.29 -0.84
CA ALA A 46 1.36 3.97 -0.68
C ALA A 46 0.36 3.90 0.48
N LYS A 47 0.47 4.81 1.46
CA LYS A 47 -0.35 4.80 2.68
C LYS A 47 -1.86 4.79 2.42
N PRO A 48 -2.44 5.62 1.53
CA PRO A 48 -3.89 5.58 1.26
C PRO A 48 -4.38 4.22 0.75
N PHE A 49 -3.56 3.53 -0.04
CA PHE A 49 -3.87 2.19 -0.53
C PHE A 49 -3.86 1.16 0.59
N LEU A 50 -2.83 1.18 1.44
CA LEU A 50 -2.70 0.25 2.56
C LEU A 50 -3.81 0.44 3.59
N GLU A 51 -4.20 1.69 3.88
CA GLU A 51 -5.31 2.01 4.79
C GLU A 51 -6.66 1.54 4.21
N LEU A 52 -6.92 1.79 2.93
CA LEU A 52 -8.11 1.28 2.25
C LEU A 52 -8.15 -0.25 2.29
N ARG A 53 -7.01 -0.90 2.04
CA ARG A 53 -6.87 -2.35 2.08
C ARG A 53 -7.16 -2.93 3.45
N GLN A 54 -6.51 -2.39 4.48
CA GLN A 54 -6.75 -2.81 5.85
C GLN A 54 -8.23 -2.66 6.23
N LYS A 55 -8.85 -1.53 5.89
CA LYS A 55 -10.27 -1.27 6.18
C LYS A 55 -11.19 -2.31 5.54
N LEU A 56 -11.03 -2.56 4.24
CA LEU A 56 -11.90 -3.48 3.50
C LEU A 56 -11.66 -4.94 3.91
N TYR A 57 -10.42 -5.31 4.28
CA TYR A 57 -10.11 -6.65 4.79
C TYR A 57 -10.81 -6.90 6.12
N LEU A 58 -10.78 -5.93 7.04
CA LEU A 58 -11.49 -6.02 8.32
C LEU A 58 -13.00 -6.09 8.11
N ASP A 59 -13.55 -5.29 7.19
CA ASP A 59 -14.98 -5.33 6.87
C ASP A 59 -15.39 -6.70 6.30
N ALA A 60 -14.63 -7.25 5.35
CA ALA A 60 -14.87 -8.57 4.80
C ALA A 60 -14.82 -9.66 5.87
N LEU A 61 -13.78 -9.64 6.72
CA LEU A 61 -13.60 -10.61 7.80
C LEU A 61 -14.72 -10.53 8.84
N ASN A 62 -15.15 -9.32 9.23
CA ASN A 62 -16.23 -9.14 10.18
C ASN A 62 -17.55 -9.72 9.67
N ASN A 63 -17.91 -9.43 8.41
CA ASN A 63 -19.14 -9.97 7.81
C ASN A 63 -19.04 -11.48 7.58
N ALA A 64 -17.88 -12.00 7.16
CA ALA A 64 -17.65 -13.44 7.04
C ALA A 64 -17.77 -14.16 8.39
N SER A 65 -17.30 -13.55 9.48
CA SER A 65 -17.41 -14.11 10.84
C SER A 65 -18.86 -14.26 11.29
N ILE A 66 -19.71 -13.27 11.02
CA ILE A 66 -21.16 -13.34 11.30
C ILE A 66 -21.79 -14.47 10.47
N LEU A 67 -21.42 -14.60 9.20
CA LEU A 67 -21.93 -15.65 8.31
C LEU A 67 -21.46 -17.06 8.73
N ALA A 68 -20.28 -17.16 9.34
CA ALA A 68 -19.75 -18.41 9.89
C ALA A 68 -20.40 -18.80 11.22
N SER A 69 -20.95 -17.84 11.98
CA SER A 69 -21.48 -18.02 13.34
C SER A 69 -22.96 -17.66 13.44
N LYS A 70 -23.75 -17.99 12.40
CA LYS A 70 -25.16 -17.58 12.25
C LYS A 70 -26.05 -17.93 13.43
N ASP A 71 -25.75 -19.00 14.15
CA ASP A 71 -26.46 -19.45 15.35
C ASP A 71 -26.34 -18.49 16.54
N LEU A 72 -25.32 -17.61 16.53
CA LEU A 72 -25.06 -16.60 17.55
C LEU A 72 -25.66 -15.23 17.19
N HIS A 73 -26.31 -15.09 16.04
CA HIS A 73 -26.77 -13.83 15.49
C HIS A 73 -28.26 -13.87 15.12
N THR A 74 -28.87 -12.70 15.10
CA THR A 74 -30.25 -12.55 14.61
C THR A 74 -30.32 -12.71 13.09
N GLU A 75 -31.48 -13.09 12.57
CA GLU A 75 -31.70 -13.18 11.11
C GLU A 75 -31.41 -11.85 10.39
N GLU A 76 -31.71 -10.71 11.03
CA GLU A 76 -31.43 -9.38 10.50
C GLU A 76 -29.92 -9.12 10.38
N GLU A 77 -29.14 -9.46 11.41
CA GLU A 77 -27.68 -9.32 11.39
C GLU A 77 -27.05 -10.20 10.32
N VAL A 78 -27.52 -11.45 10.18
CA VAL A 78 -27.07 -12.38 9.15
C VAL A 78 -27.40 -11.86 7.75
N ALA A 79 -28.62 -11.36 7.53
CA ALA A 79 -29.02 -10.79 6.24
C ALA A 79 -28.20 -9.54 5.88
N LYS A 80 -27.94 -8.67 6.87
CA LYS A 80 -27.09 -7.49 6.70
C LYS A 80 -25.64 -7.87 6.38
N ALA A 81 -25.08 -8.86 7.09
CA ALA A 81 -23.74 -9.36 6.84
C ALA A 81 -23.62 -9.98 5.45
N LYS A 82 -24.61 -10.78 5.04
CA LYS A 82 -24.68 -11.38 3.71
C LYS A 82 -24.71 -10.32 2.61
N LYS A 83 -25.53 -9.28 2.79
CA LYS A 83 -25.60 -8.15 1.86
C LYS A 83 -24.26 -7.44 1.75
N ARG A 84 -23.65 -7.06 2.88
CA ARG A 84 -22.37 -6.33 2.88
C ARG A 84 -21.23 -7.16 2.32
N PHE A 85 -21.16 -8.45 2.66
CA PHE A 85 -20.17 -9.36 2.10
C PHE A 85 -20.31 -9.48 0.58
N SER A 86 -21.54 -9.55 0.06
CA SER A 86 -21.81 -9.56 -1.39
C SER A 86 -21.35 -8.26 -2.07
N GLU A 87 -21.63 -7.10 -1.48
CA GLU A 87 -21.17 -5.79 -1.98
C GLU A 87 -19.64 -5.70 -2.04
N LEU A 88 -18.95 -6.22 -1.02
CA LEU A 88 -17.49 -6.29 -0.98
C LEU A 88 -16.95 -7.20 -2.08
N TYR A 89 -17.51 -8.41 -2.21
CA TYR A 89 -17.10 -9.42 -3.19
C TYR A 89 -17.28 -8.96 -4.64
N TRP A 90 -18.41 -8.33 -4.98
CA TRP A 90 -18.68 -7.89 -6.34
C TRP A 90 -18.02 -6.55 -6.70
N GLY A 91 -17.47 -5.82 -5.72
CA GLY A 91 -17.09 -4.42 -5.90
C GLY A 91 -15.82 -4.02 -5.13
N GLU A 92 -16.00 -3.41 -3.96
CA GLU A 92 -14.95 -2.66 -3.26
C GLU A 92 -13.69 -3.48 -3.00
N LEU A 93 -13.82 -4.75 -2.61
CA LEU A 93 -12.68 -5.58 -2.24
C LEU A 93 -11.90 -6.06 -3.48
N SER A 94 -12.60 -6.35 -4.58
CA SER A 94 -11.98 -6.72 -5.86
C SER A 94 -11.10 -5.64 -6.48
N LEU A 95 -11.24 -4.39 -6.02
CA LEU A 95 -10.38 -3.28 -6.41
C LEU A 95 -8.94 -3.40 -5.87
N ILE A 96 -8.75 -4.09 -4.76
CA ILE A 96 -7.53 -3.96 -3.94
C ILE A 96 -6.98 -5.30 -3.42
N GLU A 97 -7.74 -6.37 -3.54
CA GLU A 97 -7.38 -7.69 -3.03
C GLU A 97 -6.32 -8.38 -3.88
N GLU A 98 -5.57 -9.26 -3.20
CA GLU A 98 -4.60 -10.15 -3.83
C GLU A 98 -5.30 -11.46 -4.19
N SER A 99 -4.73 -12.22 -5.13
CA SER A 99 -5.35 -13.45 -5.65
C SER A 99 -5.66 -14.48 -4.56
N GLU A 100 -4.86 -14.53 -3.50
CA GLU A 100 -5.09 -15.40 -2.35
C GLU A 100 -6.36 -15.01 -1.57
N ILE A 101 -6.57 -13.70 -1.36
CA ILE A 101 -7.75 -13.17 -0.68
C ILE A 101 -9.01 -13.36 -1.54
N GLU A 102 -8.90 -13.10 -2.84
CA GLU A 102 -9.98 -13.34 -3.82
C GLU A 102 -10.46 -14.80 -3.77
N GLY A 103 -9.52 -15.76 -3.70
CA GLY A 103 -9.83 -17.18 -3.56
C GLY A 103 -10.59 -17.51 -2.27
N MET A 104 -10.21 -16.90 -1.14
CA MET A 104 -10.89 -17.10 0.14
C MET A 104 -12.28 -16.44 0.17
N MET A 105 -12.41 -15.25 -0.41
CA MET A 105 -13.69 -14.57 -0.57
C MET A 105 -14.66 -15.39 -1.41
N MET A 106 -14.18 -15.99 -2.50
CA MET A 106 -14.98 -16.87 -3.35
C MET A 106 -15.46 -18.11 -2.60
N ALA A 107 -14.66 -18.68 -1.69
CA ALA A 107 -15.07 -19.82 -0.88
C ALA A 107 -16.26 -19.47 0.04
N VAL A 108 -16.20 -18.33 0.72
CA VAL A 108 -17.31 -17.83 1.54
C VAL A 108 -18.53 -17.49 0.67
N ALA A 109 -18.31 -16.84 -0.47
CA ALA A 109 -19.39 -16.47 -1.39
C ALA A 109 -20.15 -17.71 -1.91
N ARG A 110 -19.44 -18.79 -2.24
CA ARG A 110 -20.04 -20.08 -2.65
C ARG A 110 -20.79 -20.74 -1.50
N ALA A 111 -20.22 -20.76 -0.29
CA ALA A 111 -20.90 -21.32 0.87
C ALA A 111 -22.22 -20.59 1.19
N GLU A 112 -22.30 -19.30 0.82
CA GLU A 112 -23.49 -18.46 0.97
C GLU A 112 -24.39 -18.40 -0.29
N ASN A 113 -24.11 -19.18 -1.33
CA ASN A 113 -24.81 -19.18 -2.62
C ASN A 113 -24.90 -17.78 -3.26
N LEU A 114 -23.86 -16.96 -3.10
CA LEU A 114 -23.79 -15.61 -3.67
C LEU A 114 -23.34 -15.59 -5.14
N THR A 115 -22.84 -16.73 -5.65
CA THR A 115 -22.22 -16.86 -6.97
C THR A 115 -23.00 -17.75 -7.94
N ASP A 116 -24.13 -18.31 -7.53
CA ASP A 116 -24.82 -19.36 -8.30
C ASP A 116 -25.52 -18.81 -9.56
N ASP A 117 -25.99 -17.56 -9.49
CA ASP A 117 -26.62 -16.85 -10.62
C ASP A 117 -26.29 -15.35 -10.57
N PRO A 118 -25.05 -14.95 -10.92
CA PRO A 118 -24.65 -13.56 -10.86
C PRO A 118 -25.32 -12.75 -11.96
N THR A 119 -25.92 -11.61 -11.58
CA THR A 119 -26.50 -10.69 -12.56
C THR A 119 -25.43 -10.13 -13.50
N PRO A 120 -25.80 -9.74 -14.75
CA PRO A 120 -24.87 -9.08 -15.66
C PRO A 120 -24.19 -7.84 -15.04
N THR A 121 -24.91 -7.09 -14.20
CA THR A 121 -24.38 -5.93 -13.49
C THR A 121 -23.34 -6.31 -12.44
N GLN A 122 -23.53 -7.41 -11.70
CA GLN A 122 -22.53 -7.91 -10.74
C GLN A 122 -21.23 -8.31 -11.46
N ILE A 123 -21.33 -9.07 -12.55
CA ILE A 123 -20.17 -9.46 -13.36
C ILE A 123 -19.46 -8.21 -13.92
N ALA A 124 -20.22 -7.25 -14.46
CA ALA A 124 -19.65 -6.00 -14.97
C ALA A 124 -18.95 -5.19 -13.86
N THR A 125 -19.51 -5.15 -12.65
CA THR A 125 -18.92 -4.45 -11.51
C THR A 125 -17.63 -5.13 -11.03
N TYR A 126 -17.62 -6.46 -10.97
CA TYR A 126 -16.42 -7.24 -10.63
C TYR A 126 -15.28 -6.98 -11.62
N ASN A 127 -15.60 -7.03 -12.92
CA ASN A 127 -14.65 -6.77 -13.99
C ASN A 127 -14.16 -5.32 -14.00
N LEU A 128 -15.04 -4.37 -13.69
CA LEU A 128 -14.67 -2.97 -13.52
C LEU A 128 -13.69 -2.80 -12.36
N ALA A 129 -13.96 -3.39 -11.20
CA ALA A 129 -13.08 -3.36 -10.03
C ALA A 129 -11.70 -3.96 -10.35
N HIS A 130 -11.66 -5.10 -11.05
CA HIS A 130 -10.43 -5.73 -11.51
C HIS A 130 -9.63 -4.85 -12.48
N THR A 131 -10.31 -4.21 -13.44
CA THR A 131 -9.66 -3.29 -14.39
C THR A 131 -9.09 -2.06 -13.67
N MET A 132 -9.84 -1.53 -12.70
CA MET A 132 -9.39 -0.42 -11.87
C MET A 132 -8.19 -0.83 -10.98
N ARG A 133 -8.19 -2.05 -10.43
CA ARG A 133 -7.05 -2.61 -9.67
C ARG A 133 -5.78 -2.57 -10.51
N GLU A 134 -5.84 -3.04 -11.75
CA GLU A 134 -4.67 -3.02 -12.65
C GLU A 134 -4.17 -1.60 -12.92
N SER A 135 -5.10 -0.65 -13.13
CA SER A 135 -4.76 0.76 -13.33
C SER A 135 -4.10 1.36 -12.08
N LEU A 136 -4.64 1.08 -10.89
CA LEU A 136 -4.11 1.58 -9.62
C LEU A 136 -2.73 1.00 -9.31
N THR A 137 -2.56 -0.31 -9.45
CA THR A 137 -1.28 -1.02 -9.28
C THR A 137 -0.19 -0.42 -10.17
N LYS A 138 -0.50 -0.12 -11.44
CA LYS A 138 0.43 0.57 -12.35
C LYS A 138 0.77 1.98 -11.85
N SER A 139 -0.22 2.74 -11.38
CA SER A 139 -0.03 4.12 -10.94
C SER A 139 0.77 4.25 -9.64
N TRP A 140 0.60 3.29 -8.71
CA TRP A 140 1.22 3.33 -7.39
C TRP A 140 2.57 2.60 -7.31
N GLN A 141 3.00 1.93 -8.39
CA GLN A 141 4.20 1.09 -8.41
C GLN A 141 4.21 0.03 -7.29
N VAL A 142 3.02 -0.34 -6.80
CA VAL A 142 2.84 -1.34 -5.77
C VAL A 142 2.84 -2.70 -6.46
N ASP A 143 3.73 -3.59 -6.06
CA ASP A 143 3.66 -4.98 -6.50
C ASP A 143 2.64 -5.69 -5.59
N THR A 144 1.41 -5.87 -6.10
CA THR A 144 0.34 -6.55 -5.36
C THR A 144 0.66 -8.01 -5.03
N ALA A 145 1.76 -8.58 -5.53
CA ALA A 145 2.25 -9.91 -5.14
C ALA A 145 3.38 -9.88 -4.10
N LYS A 146 3.96 -8.70 -3.79
CA LYS A 146 5.06 -8.56 -2.81
C LYS A 146 4.70 -7.83 -1.52
N VAL A 147 3.57 -7.13 -1.46
CA VAL A 147 3.15 -6.48 -0.20
C VAL A 147 2.72 -7.50 0.87
N GLY A 148 2.39 -8.74 0.49
CA GLY A 148 2.17 -9.88 1.40
C GLY A 148 3.41 -10.72 1.75
N LYS A 149 4.57 -10.49 1.11
CA LYS A 149 5.81 -11.19 1.47
C LYS A 149 6.61 -10.37 2.46
N ILE A 150 6.29 -10.54 3.74
CA ILE A 150 7.28 -10.31 4.79
C ILE A 150 8.36 -11.37 4.55
N ASN A 151 9.53 -10.95 4.04
CA ASN A 151 10.69 -11.82 4.03
C ASN A 151 10.95 -12.24 5.50
N PRO A 152 11.13 -13.54 5.80
CA PRO A 152 11.49 -13.99 7.13
C PRO A 152 12.81 -13.37 7.60
#